data_AF-A0A932LRL1-F1
#
_entry.id   AF-A0A932LRL1-F1
#
_cell.length_a   1.000
_cell.length_b   1.000
_cell.length_c   1.000
_cell.angle_alpha   90.00
_cell.angle_beta   90.00
_cell.angle_gamma   90.00
#
_symmetry.space_group_name_H-M   'P 1'
#
loop_
_entity.id
_entity.type
_entity.pdbx_description
1 polymer ?
#
loop_
_entity_poly.entity_id
_entity_poly.type
_entity_poly.pdbx_seq_one_letter_code
_entity_poly.pdbx_strand_id
1 'polypeptide(L)'
;TVNDSATTTFSGGVGGTAALSSLTTDSGGTTAINGGLVSTTGAQTYNDAVTLGANATITGVAITFASSVNGAGGLTVNDSATTTFSGGVGGTTALSSLTTDSGGTTAINGGLVSTTGAQTYNDAVTLGAATTITGVAVTFASSVNGAFALTVNDSATTTFSVAVGGTAALSSLTTDTGGTTAINGGLVSTTGAQTYNDAVTLGADTTITGVANTFASSVNGAFALTVNDSATTTFSVAVGGTTALSSLTTDSGGTTAINGGLVSTTGAQTYNDAVTLGAATTVPPRCPVSLRTAAGRRRSMAGW
;
A
#
# COMPACT_ATOMS: atom_id res chain seq x y z
N THR A 1 -7.18 6.21 -34.09
CA THR A 1 -5.77 6.59 -33.90
C THR A 1 -5.63 8.08 -34.09
N VAL A 2 -4.89 8.74 -33.21
CA VAL A 2 -4.44 10.13 -33.35
C VAL A 2 -2.91 10.08 -33.43
N ASN A 3 -2.31 10.84 -34.35
CA ASN A 3 -0.86 10.86 -34.53
C ASN A 3 -0.44 12.31 -34.74
N ASP A 4 0.31 12.87 -33.80
CA ASP A 4 0.78 14.25 -33.86
C ASP A 4 2.15 14.37 -33.16
N SER A 5 3.07 15.09 -33.79
CA SER A 5 4.37 15.39 -33.17
C SER A 5 4.30 16.55 -32.17
N ALA A 6 3.21 17.32 -32.19
CA ALA A 6 2.89 18.38 -31.24
C ALA A 6 1.91 17.89 -30.15
N THR A 7 1.23 18.81 -29.47
CA THR A 7 0.25 18.44 -28.44
C THR A 7 -1.10 18.11 -29.06
N THR A 8 -1.50 16.84 -29.00
CA THR A 8 -2.89 16.42 -29.25
C THR A 8 -3.78 16.93 -28.10
N THR A 9 -4.75 17.80 -28.40
CA THR A 9 -5.64 18.38 -27.37
C THR A 9 -7.07 17.87 -27.50
N PHE A 10 -7.58 17.21 -26.46
CA PHE A 10 -8.99 16.87 -26.31
C PHE A 10 -9.69 17.95 -25.48
N SER A 11 -10.19 18.99 -26.15
CA SER A 11 -10.87 20.13 -25.50
C SER A 11 -12.30 19.82 -25.01
N GLY A 12 -12.93 18.78 -25.56
CA GLY A 12 -14.25 18.29 -25.16
C GLY A 12 -14.20 16.79 -24.87
N GLY A 13 -15.30 16.24 -24.35
CA GLY A 13 -15.40 14.81 -24.06
C GLY A 13 -15.24 13.97 -25.33
N VAL A 14 -14.31 13.00 -25.30
CA VAL A 14 -14.07 12.05 -26.37
C VAL A 14 -14.92 10.81 -26.13
N GLY A 15 -15.74 10.41 -27.11
CA GLY A 15 -16.62 9.24 -26.97
C GLY A 15 -17.83 9.44 -26.04
N GLY A 16 -18.19 10.68 -25.69
CA GLY A 16 -19.27 10.96 -24.73
C GLY A 16 -20.69 10.62 -25.21
N THR A 17 -21.03 10.95 -26.47
CA THR A 17 -22.37 10.63 -27.03
C THR A 17 -22.46 9.18 -27.51
N ALA A 18 -21.37 8.69 -28.08
CA ALA A 18 -21.18 7.31 -28.49
C ALA A 18 -19.72 6.96 -28.26
N ALA A 19 -19.47 5.92 -27.46
CA ALA A 19 -18.12 5.47 -27.15
C ALA A 19 -17.40 5.05 -28.44
N LEU A 20 -16.10 5.36 -28.53
CA LEU A 20 -15.28 4.90 -29.65
C LEU A 20 -15.01 3.39 -29.50
N SER A 21 -14.72 2.69 -30.58
CA SER A 21 -14.28 1.29 -30.47
C SER A 21 -12.94 1.15 -29.75
N SER A 22 -12.02 2.09 -30.00
CA SER A 22 -10.69 2.15 -29.40
C SER A 22 -10.09 3.54 -29.58
N LEU A 23 -9.03 3.83 -28.82
CA LEU A 23 -8.22 5.02 -28.95
C LEU A 23 -6.74 4.65 -28.89
N THR A 24 -5.93 5.24 -29.76
CA THR A 24 -4.47 5.08 -29.73
C THR A 24 -3.84 6.39 -30.15
N THR A 25 -2.92 6.92 -29.34
CA THR A 25 -2.04 8.05 -29.72
C THR A 25 -0.69 7.52 -30.21
N ASP A 26 0.13 8.33 -30.86
CA ASP A 26 1.51 7.98 -31.20
C ASP A 26 2.46 8.30 -30.04
N SER A 27 3.76 7.99 -30.21
CA SER A 27 4.77 8.27 -29.18
C SER A 27 5.38 9.68 -29.30
N GLY A 28 5.06 10.41 -30.36
CA GLY A 28 5.46 11.80 -30.54
C GLY A 28 4.61 12.74 -29.69
N GLY A 29 5.17 13.88 -29.31
CA GLY A 29 4.40 14.95 -28.68
C GLY A 29 3.84 14.62 -27.29
N THR A 30 2.63 15.10 -27.03
CA THR A 30 1.90 14.97 -25.75
C THR A 30 0.39 14.93 -26.01
N THR A 31 -0.37 14.32 -25.10
CA THR A 31 -1.83 14.30 -25.14
C THR A 31 -2.41 15.08 -23.97
N ALA A 32 -3.09 16.18 -24.25
CA ALA A 32 -3.78 17.00 -23.26
C ALA A 32 -5.28 16.62 -23.17
N ILE A 33 -5.70 16.10 -22.01
CA ILE A 33 -7.11 15.77 -21.72
C ILE A 33 -7.72 16.92 -20.94
N ASN A 34 -8.38 17.84 -21.66
CA ASN A 34 -8.98 19.05 -21.09
C ASN A 34 -10.51 18.96 -21.01
N GLY A 35 -11.12 18.09 -21.81
CA GLY A 35 -12.57 17.89 -21.90
C GLY A 35 -13.17 16.96 -20.85
N GLY A 36 -12.34 16.39 -19.98
CA GLY A 36 -12.73 15.64 -18.79
C GLY A 36 -13.31 14.24 -18.99
N LEU A 37 -13.48 13.77 -20.23
CA LEU A 37 -13.97 12.42 -20.53
C LEU A 37 -13.25 11.83 -21.73
N VAL A 38 -12.83 10.56 -21.62
CA VAL A 38 -12.50 9.70 -22.77
C VAL A 38 -13.15 8.33 -22.58
N SER A 39 -14.08 7.96 -23.48
CA SER A 39 -14.82 6.71 -23.40
C SER A 39 -14.67 5.86 -24.68
N THR A 40 -14.31 4.60 -24.47
CA THR A 40 -14.23 3.57 -25.50
C THR A 40 -14.91 2.27 -25.05
N THR A 41 -15.31 1.43 -25.99
CA THR A 41 -15.77 0.04 -25.70
C THR A 41 -14.63 -0.98 -25.76
N GLY A 42 -13.43 -0.57 -26.14
CA GLY A 42 -12.24 -1.40 -26.28
C GLY A 42 -10.96 -0.68 -25.84
N ALA A 43 -9.81 -1.13 -26.36
CA ALA A 43 -8.47 -0.65 -26.01
C ALA A 43 -8.30 0.87 -26.05
N GLN A 44 -7.63 1.41 -25.04
CA GLN A 44 -7.07 2.75 -25.05
C GLN A 44 -5.56 2.69 -24.82
N THR A 45 -4.79 3.33 -25.69
CA THR A 45 -3.33 3.38 -25.55
C THR A 45 -2.84 4.79 -25.79
N TYR A 46 -2.28 5.39 -24.76
CA TYR A 46 -1.61 6.69 -24.82
C TYR A 46 -0.10 6.45 -24.90
N ASN A 47 0.48 6.52 -26.10
CA ASN A 47 1.89 6.19 -26.32
C ASN A 47 2.85 7.35 -25.95
N ASP A 48 2.31 8.56 -25.85
CA ASP A 48 2.95 9.80 -25.47
C ASP A 48 2.61 10.20 -24.02
N ALA A 49 3.26 11.27 -23.52
CA ALA A 49 2.96 11.77 -22.19
C ALA A 49 1.58 12.43 -22.14
N VAL A 50 0.79 12.10 -21.12
CA VAL A 50 -0.56 12.65 -20.91
C VAL A 50 -0.49 13.80 -19.91
N THR A 51 -1.18 14.91 -20.23
CA THR A 51 -1.41 16.02 -19.31
C THR A 51 -2.91 16.21 -19.05
N LEU A 52 -3.31 16.26 -17.78
CA LEU A 52 -4.68 16.52 -17.34
C LEU A 52 -4.86 18.02 -17.08
N GLY A 53 -5.52 18.70 -18.01
CA GLY A 53 -5.89 20.12 -17.83
C GLY A 53 -7.16 20.32 -17.02
N ALA A 54 -7.93 19.25 -16.81
CA ALA A 54 -9.11 19.20 -15.95
C ALA A 54 -9.20 17.81 -15.30
N ASN A 55 -10.14 17.63 -14.37
CA ASN A 55 -10.47 16.30 -13.88
C ASN A 55 -10.94 15.43 -15.06
N ALA A 56 -10.39 14.23 -15.19
CA ALA A 56 -10.64 13.33 -16.30
C ALA A 56 -11.17 11.98 -15.82
N THR A 57 -12.24 11.51 -16.47
CA THR A 57 -12.71 10.13 -16.38
C THR A 57 -12.36 9.40 -17.68
N ILE A 58 -11.60 8.32 -17.59
CA ILE A 58 -11.22 7.47 -18.72
C ILE A 58 -11.94 6.13 -18.55
N THR A 59 -12.69 5.68 -19.55
CA THR A 59 -13.50 4.44 -19.46
C THR A 59 -13.29 3.57 -20.68
N GLY A 60 -12.89 2.31 -20.49
CA GLY A 60 -12.53 1.41 -21.58
C GLY A 60 -12.21 -0.02 -21.15
N VAL A 61 -11.43 -0.69 -22.00
CA VAL A 61 -10.92 -2.04 -21.76
C VAL A 61 -9.43 -2.03 -22.06
N ALA A 62 -8.57 -2.44 -21.14
CA ALA A 62 -7.11 -2.45 -21.29
C ALA A 62 -6.55 -1.06 -21.62
N ILE A 63 -6.70 -0.14 -20.66
CA ILE A 63 -6.23 1.23 -20.74
C ILE A 63 -4.74 1.26 -20.40
N THR A 64 -3.92 1.77 -21.31
CA THR A 64 -2.46 1.87 -21.13
C THR A 64 -1.99 3.31 -21.29
N PHE A 65 -1.33 3.82 -20.26
CA PHE A 65 -0.50 5.02 -20.31
C PHE A 65 0.96 4.60 -20.46
N ALA A 66 1.48 4.62 -21.69
CA ALA A 66 2.82 4.14 -22.00
C ALA A 66 3.93 5.07 -21.48
N SER A 67 3.59 6.35 -21.23
CA SER A 67 4.48 7.38 -20.70
C SER A 67 3.86 8.03 -19.46
N SER A 68 4.42 9.16 -19.01
CA SER A 68 3.98 9.83 -17.79
C SER A 68 2.56 10.40 -17.90
N VAL A 69 1.84 10.43 -16.79
CA VAL A 69 0.57 11.16 -16.65
C VAL A 69 0.75 12.28 -15.63
N ASN A 70 0.56 13.54 -16.00
CA ASN A 70 0.76 14.69 -15.11
C ASN A 70 -0.40 15.68 -15.21
N GLY A 71 -0.44 16.68 -14.32
CA GLY A 71 -1.40 17.80 -14.37
C GLY A 71 -2.23 17.89 -13.09
N ALA A 72 -2.75 19.08 -12.77
CA ALA A 72 -3.42 19.31 -11.49
C ALA A 72 -4.84 18.66 -11.39
N GLY A 73 -5.37 18.13 -12.49
CA GLY A 73 -6.64 17.42 -12.52
C GLY A 73 -6.60 16.07 -11.79
N GLY A 74 -7.75 15.63 -11.30
CA GLY A 74 -7.93 14.29 -10.78
C GLY A 74 -8.14 13.29 -11.91
N LEU A 75 -7.67 12.06 -11.74
CA LEU A 75 -7.86 10.98 -12.71
C LEU A 75 -8.77 9.89 -12.13
N THR A 76 -9.85 9.58 -12.84
CA THR A 76 -10.65 8.38 -12.62
C THR A 76 -10.49 7.45 -13.81
N VAL A 77 -10.07 6.21 -13.58
CA VAL A 77 -9.93 5.18 -14.62
C VAL A 77 -10.93 4.06 -14.35
N ASN A 78 -11.83 3.83 -15.29
CA ASN A 78 -12.78 2.72 -15.26
C ASN A 78 -12.34 1.70 -16.34
N ASP A 79 -11.62 0.66 -15.94
CA ASP A 79 -11.09 -0.36 -16.85
C ASP A 79 -11.59 -1.74 -16.46
N SER A 80 -12.30 -2.38 -17.39
CA SER A 80 -12.76 -3.76 -17.18
C SER A 80 -11.66 -4.83 -17.35
N ALA A 81 -10.46 -4.45 -17.80
CA ALA A 81 -9.27 -5.31 -17.91
C ALA A 81 -8.11 -4.77 -17.06
N THR A 82 -6.94 -4.46 -17.64
CA THR A 82 -5.79 -3.98 -16.86
C THR A 82 -5.47 -2.53 -17.17
N THR A 83 -5.64 -1.65 -16.18
CA THR A 83 -5.11 -0.29 -16.23
C THR A 83 -3.60 -0.36 -16.07
N THR A 84 -2.83 0.09 -17.06
CA THR A 84 -1.36 0.04 -17.04
C THR A 84 -0.76 1.44 -17.02
N PHE A 85 -0.05 1.77 -15.94
CA PHE A 85 0.80 2.96 -15.85
C PHE A 85 2.27 2.58 -16.09
N SER A 86 2.74 2.71 -17.33
CA SER A 86 4.13 2.41 -17.72
C SER A 86 5.10 3.51 -17.34
N GLY A 87 4.64 4.77 -17.30
CA GLY A 87 5.41 5.92 -16.80
C GLY A 87 4.95 6.37 -15.41
N GLY A 88 5.72 7.28 -14.80
CA GLY A 88 5.35 7.88 -13.52
C GLY A 88 4.08 8.74 -13.61
N VAL A 89 3.28 8.69 -12.56
CA VAL A 89 2.03 9.47 -12.42
C VAL A 89 2.26 10.62 -11.44
N GLY A 90 1.96 11.85 -11.87
CA GLY A 90 2.11 13.06 -11.06
C GLY A 90 3.55 13.47 -10.75
N GLY A 91 4.53 12.98 -11.52
CA GLY A 91 5.94 13.21 -11.26
C GLY A 91 6.41 14.64 -11.48
N THR A 92 5.89 15.34 -12.50
CA THR A 92 6.22 16.75 -12.77
C THR A 92 5.19 17.70 -12.17
N THR A 93 3.91 17.35 -12.26
CA THR A 93 2.81 18.05 -11.61
C THR A 93 1.88 17.00 -11.03
N ALA A 94 1.86 16.90 -9.70
CA ALA A 94 1.05 15.96 -8.96
C ALA A 94 -0.43 16.11 -9.32
N LEU A 95 -1.13 14.97 -9.46
CA LEU A 95 -2.57 14.97 -9.70
C LEU A 95 -3.31 15.44 -8.44
N SER A 96 -4.52 15.96 -8.56
CA SER A 96 -5.31 16.24 -7.34
C SER A 96 -5.87 14.97 -6.70
N SER A 97 -6.12 13.93 -7.49
CA SER A 97 -6.49 12.60 -7.02
C SER A 97 -6.24 11.53 -8.08
N LEU A 98 -6.24 10.27 -7.65
CA LEU A 98 -6.28 9.10 -8.54
C LEU A 98 -7.31 8.10 -8.02
N THR A 99 -8.17 7.60 -8.89
CA THR A 99 -9.13 6.54 -8.56
C THR A 99 -9.22 5.54 -9.69
N THR A 100 -9.06 4.26 -9.38
CA THR A 100 -9.39 3.15 -10.30
C THR A 100 -10.74 2.56 -9.88
N ASP A 101 -11.47 1.95 -10.80
CA ASP A 101 -12.71 1.24 -10.47
C ASP A 101 -12.42 -0.14 -9.84
N SER A 102 -13.47 -0.84 -9.46
CA SER A 102 -13.35 -2.19 -8.89
C SER A 102 -13.29 -3.29 -9.95
N GLY A 103 -13.50 -2.95 -11.22
CA GLY A 103 -13.31 -3.85 -12.35
C GLY A 103 -11.82 -4.05 -12.61
N GLY A 104 -11.45 -5.21 -13.17
CA GLY A 104 -10.10 -5.39 -13.67
C GLY A 104 -8.97 -5.43 -12.63
N THR A 105 -7.83 -4.87 -12.99
CA THR A 105 -6.59 -4.78 -12.18
C THR A 105 -5.80 -3.52 -12.57
N THR A 106 -4.94 -3.06 -11.66
CA THR A 106 -4.02 -1.94 -11.93
C THR A 106 -2.57 -2.39 -11.88
N ALA A 107 -1.81 -2.09 -12.93
CA ALA A 107 -0.37 -2.32 -13.01
C ALA A 107 0.41 -1.00 -12.91
N ILE A 108 1.23 -0.87 -11.86
CA ILE A 108 2.11 0.29 -11.66
C ILE A 108 3.54 -0.11 -12.05
N ASN A 109 3.90 0.16 -13.30
CA ASN A 109 5.20 -0.18 -13.87
C ASN A 109 6.16 1.03 -13.87
N GLY A 110 5.62 2.25 -13.77
CA GLY A 110 6.40 3.49 -13.78
C GLY A 110 7.09 3.86 -12.47
N GLY A 111 6.81 3.15 -11.37
CA GLY A 111 7.51 3.30 -10.09
C GLY A 111 7.21 4.57 -9.27
N LEU A 112 6.30 5.44 -9.73
CA LEU A 112 5.91 6.65 -9.02
C LEU A 112 4.44 6.96 -9.22
N VAL A 113 3.72 7.24 -8.13
CA VAL A 113 2.40 7.87 -8.15
C VAL A 113 2.35 8.99 -7.11
N SER A 114 2.14 10.22 -7.56
CA SER A 114 2.11 11.40 -6.69
C SER A 114 0.82 12.19 -6.89
N THR A 115 0.11 12.44 -5.79
CA THR A 115 -1.10 13.26 -5.75
C THR A 115 -1.05 14.26 -4.60
N THR A 116 -1.80 15.36 -4.70
CA THR A 116 -2.01 16.31 -3.60
C THR A 116 -3.23 15.96 -2.75
N GLY A 117 -4.07 15.03 -3.20
CA GLY A 117 -5.23 14.50 -2.49
C GLY A 117 -5.30 12.97 -2.51
N ALA A 118 -6.51 12.42 -2.46
CA ALA A 118 -6.77 10.99 -2.30
C ALA A 118 -6.29 10.14 -3.47
N GLN A 119 -5.82 8.93 -3.11
CA GLN A 119 -5.55 7.85 -4.04
C GLN A 119 -6.38 6.65 -3.63
N THR A 120 -7.15 6.09 -4.54
CA THR A 120 -8.01 4.93 -4.27
C THR A 120 -7.86 3.92 -5.38
N TYR A 121 -7.29 2.77 -5.05
CA TYR A 121 -7.18 1.63 -5.96
C TYR A 121 -8.26 0.62 -5.59
N ASN A 122 -9.38 0.61 -6.32
CA ASN A 122 -10.52 -0.24 -5.99
C ASN A 122 -10.36 -1.69 -6.48
N ASP A 123 -9.39 -1.93 -7.36
CA ASP A 123 -9.03 -3.20 -7.96
C ASP A 123 -7.65 -3.69 -7.45
N ALA A 124 -7.28 -4.92 -7.83
CA ALA A 124 -6.01 -5.50 -7.40
C ALA A 124 -4.83 -4.79 -8.07
N VAL A 125 -3.85 -4.37 -7.26
CA VAL A 125 -2.64 -3.68 -7.72
C VAL A 125 -1.49 -4.67 -7.89
N THR A 126 -0.83 -4.63 -9.04
CA THR A 126 0.45 -5.30 -9.30
C THR A 126 1.54 -4.26 -9.51
N LEU A 127 2.61 -4.33 -8.72
CA LEU A 127 3.82 -3.54 -8.93
C LEU A 127 4.69 -4.21 -10.00
N GLY A 128 5.04 -3.46 -11.04
CA GLY A 128 6.02 -3.87 -12.06
C GLY A 128 7.40 -3.22 -11.89
N ALA A 129 7.53 -2.33 -10.91
CA ALA A 129 8.78 -1.70 -10.51
C ALA A 129 8.74 -1.32 -9.03
N ALA A 130 9.91 -1.01 -8.44
CA ALA A 130 9.97 -0.38 -7.13
C ALA A 130 9.15 0.93 -7.18
N THR A 131 8.17 1.05 -6.30
CA THR A 131 7.13 2.07 -6.39
C THR A 131 7.11 2.97 -5.16
N THR A 132 7.15 4.28 -5.39
CA THR A 132 6.82 5.29 -4.38
C THR A 132 5.43 5.84 -4.64
N ILE A 133 4.57 5.80 -3.63
CA ILE A 133 3.27 6.47 -3.63
C ILE A 133 3.33 7.65 -2.66
N THR A 134 2.91 8.84 -3.10
CA THR A 134 2.80 10.03 -2.26
C THR A 134 1.41 10.64 -2.40
N GLY A 135 0.66 10.78 -1.30
CA GLY A 135 -0.71 11.29 -1.35
C GLY A 135 -1.30 11.74 -0.01
N VAL A 136 -2.63 11.87 0.00
CA VAL A 136 -3.43 12.17 1.20
C VAL A 136 -4.61 11.19 1.26
N ALA A 137 -4.58 10.23 2.18
CA ALA A 137 -5.53 9.11 2.28
C ALA A 137 -5.37 8.14 1.11
N VAL A 138 -4.27 7.40 1.12
CA VAL A 138 -3.96 6.34 0.16
C VAL A 138 -4.70 5.07 0.55
N THR A 139 -5.61 4.60 -0.30
CA THR A 139 -6.41 3.39 -0.05
C THR A 139 -6.19 2.35 -1.14
N PHE A 140 -5.72 1.18 -0.74
CA PHE A 140 -5.79 -0.04 -1.53
C PHE A 140 -7.00 -0.85 -1.07
N ALA A 141 -8.07 -0.82 -1.85
CA ALA A 141 -9.31 -1.53 -1.52
C ALA A 141 -9.21 -3.04 -1.82
N SER A 142 -8.22 -3.45 -2.62
CA SER A 142 -7.93 -4.84 -2.96
C SER A 142 -6.44 -5.17 -2.71
N SER A 143 -6.01 -6.35 -3.14
CA SER A 143 -4.65 -6.85 -2.86
C SER A 143 -3.57 -6.03 -3.56
N VAL A 144 -2.39 -5.92 -2.95
CA VAL A 144 -1.19 -5.35 -3.57
C VAL A 144 -0.13 -6.44 -3.68
N ASN A 145 0.36 -6.73 -4.88
CA ASN A 145 1.35 -7.79 -5.14
C ASN A 145 2.47 -7.31 -6.07
N GLY A 146 3.54 -8.09 -6.17
CA GLY A 146 4.65 -7.87 -7.10
C GLY A 146 5.99 -7.83 -6.36
N ALA A 147 7.03 -8.48 -6.90
CA ALA A 147 8.32 -8.68 -6.25
C ALA A 147 9.20 -7.43 -6.21
N PHE A 148 8.64 -6.29 -5.81
CA PHE A 148 9.24 -4.98 -5.79
C PHE A 148 8.97 -4.27 -4.47
N ALA A 149 9.74 -3.21 -4.22
CA ALA A 149 9.58 -2.39 -3.02
C ALA A 149 8.37 -1.48 -3.17
N LEU A 150 7.61 -1.31 -2.09
CA LEU A 150 6.58 -0.29 -1.97
C LEU A 150 6.95 0.68 -0.86
N THR A 151 7.04 1.97 -1.20
CA THR A 151 7.11 3.06 -0.24
C THR A 151 5.81 3.87 -0.33
N VAL A 152 5.13 4.10 0.78
CA VAL A 152 3.92 4.92 0.85
C VAL A 152 4.19 6.12 1.77
N ASN A 153 4.14 7.32 1.20
CA ASN A 153 4.21 8.58 1.91
C ASN A 153 2.79 9.18 1.96
N ASP A 154 2.07 8.95 3.05
CA ASP A 154 0.69 9.41 3.20
C ASP A 154 0.55 10.31 4.43
N SER A 155 0.18 11.56 4.19
CA SER A 155 -0.07 12.52 5.28
C SER A 155 -1.35 12.26 6.08
N ALA A 156 -2.22 11.34 5.65
CA ALA A 156 -3.45 10.95 6.34
C ALA A 156 -3.46 9.48 6.82
N THR A 157 -4.07 8.55 6.08
CA THR A 157 -4.17 7.15 6.51
C THR A 157 -3.97 6.23 5.34
N THR A 158 -2.84 5.51 5.35
CA THR A 158 -2.59 4.43 4.40
C THR A 158 -3.48 3.26 4.78
N THR A 159 -4.40 2.85 3.90
CA THR A 159 -5.34 1.75 4.18
C THR A 159 -5.08 0.57 3.25
N PHE A 160 -4.70 -0.57 3.84
CA PHE A 160 -4.63 -1.86 3.16
C PHE A 160 -5.86 -2.69 3.51
N SER A 161 -6.85 -2.71 2.61
CA SER A 161 -8.15 -3.36 2.86
C SER A 161 -8.12 -4.88 2.68
N VAL A 162 -7.17 -5.37 1.87
CA VAL A 162 -6.96 -6.79 1.56
C VAL A 162 -5.46 -7.10 1.68
N ALA A 163 -5.10 -8.38 1.62
CA ALA A 163 -3.73 -8.87 1.77
C ALA A 163 -2.71 -8.15 0.86
N VAL A 164 -1.56 -7.84 1.45
CA VAL A 164 -0.37 -7.31 0.77
C VAL A 164 0.65 -8.42 0.60
N GLY A 165 1.12 -8.65 -0.62
CA GLY A 165 2.11 -9.66 -0.95
C GLY A 165 1.63 -11.11 -0.79
N GLY A 166 0.32 -11.34 -0.70
CA GLY A 166 -0.24 -12.68 -0.47
C GLY A 166 -0.06 -13.64 -1.65
N THR A 167 0.02 -13.11 -2.86
CA THR A 167 0.11 -13.88 -4.12
C THR A 167 1.51 -13.78 -4.73
N ALA A 168 2.12 -12.60 -4.65
CA ALA A 168 3.53 -12.39 -4.92
C ALA A 168 4.07 -11.40 -3.89
N ALA A 169 4.87 -11.90 -2.94
CA ALA A 169 5.43 -11.12 -1.84
C ALA A 169 6.21 -9.90 -2.35
N LEU A 170 6.02 -8.75 -1.70
CA LEU A 170 6.78 -7.55 -2.02
C LEU A 170 8.25 -7.75 -1.63
N SER A 171 9.18 -7.01 -2.25
CA SER A 171 10.57 -7.07 -1.77
C SER A 171 10.74 -6.34 -0.44
N SER A 172 9.98 -5.26 -0.23
CA SER A 172 9.91 -4.52 1.03
C SER A 172 8.67 -3.65 1.07
N LEU A 173 8.24 -3.26 2.27
CA LEU A 173 7.21 -2.26 2.50
C LEU A 173 7.76 -1.17 3.44
N THR A 174 7.55 0.09 3.11
CA THR A 174 7.90 1.22 4.00
C THR A 174 6.78 2.24 3.98
N THR A 175 6.33 2.68 5.16
CA THR A 175 5.45 3.85 5.31
C THR A 175 6.26 5.02 5.85
N ASP A 176 5.82 6.25 5.65
CA ASP A 176 6.49 7.45 6.18
C ASP A 176 6.09 7.70 7.65
N THR A 177 6.59 8.81 8.21
CA THR A 177 6.26 9.22 9.59
C THR A 177 4.98 10.05 9.67
N GLY A 178 4.45 10.51 8.54
CA GLY A 178 3.16 11.18 8.44
C GLY A 178 1.99 10.20 8.62
N GLY A 179 0.84 10.72 9.07
CA GLY A 179 -0.39 9.92 9.09
C GLY A 179 -0.39 8.69 10.00
N THR A 180 -1.09 7.65 9.55
CA THR A 180 -1.21 6.33 10.19
C THR A 180 -1.37 5.24 9.13
N THR A 181 -1.13 3.99 9.51
CA THR A 181 -1.32 2.82 8.64
C THR A 181 -2.38 1.89 9.20
N ALA A 182 -3.43 1.62 8.42
CA ALA A 182 -4.48 0.67 8.74
C ALA A 182 -4.28 -0.64 7.96
N ILE A 183 -4.08 -1.75 8.68
CA ILE A 183 -3.98 -3.10 8.10
C ILE A 183 -5.29 -3.84 8.38
N ASN A 184 -6.19 -3.79 7.40
CA ASN A 184 -7.51 -4.44 7.49
C ASN A 184 -7.53 -5.79 6.75
N GLY A 185 -6.56 -6.03 5.86
CA GLY A 185 -6.46 -7.22 5.02
C GLY A 185 -5.90 -8.48 5.69
N GLY A 186 -5.44 -8.39 6.94
CA GLY A 186 -4.97 -9.53 7.75
C GLY A 186 -3.65 -10.18 7.34
N LEU A 187 -3.02 -9.75 6.24
CA LEU A 187 -1.72 -10.27 5.81
C LEU A 187 -0.87 -9.18 5.18
N VAL A 188 0.40 -9.08 5.60
CA VAL A 188 1.47 -8.40 4.86
C VAL A 188 2.67 -9.32 4.76
N SER A 189 3.03 -9.69 3.53
CA SER A 189 4.13 -10.60 3.23
C SER A 189 5.16 -9.95 2.32
N THR A 190 6.42 -9.93 2.79
CA THR A 190 7.58 -9.43 2.05
C THR A 190 8.72 -10.44 2.08
N THR A 191 9.62 -10.39 1.09
CA THR A 191 10.87 -11.17 1.09
C THR A 191 12.02 -10.43 1.80
N GLY A 192 11.87 -9.13 2.03
CA GLY A 192 12.79 -8.28 2.78
C GLY A 192 12.08 -7.50 3.88
N ALA A 193 12.58 -6.30 4.17
CA ALA A 193 12.16 -5.50 5.32
C ALA A 193 10.77 -4.89 5.19
N GLN A 194 10.10 -4.80 6.34
CA GLN A 194 8.90 -4.01 6.54
C GLN A 194 9.21 -2.92 7.57
N THR A 195 9.01 -1.66 7.23
CA THR A 195 9.22 -0.54 8.15
C THR A 195 7.97 0.32 8.20
N TYR A 196 7.27 0.29 9.33
CA TYR A 196 6.12 1.14 9.58
C TYR A 196 6.57 2.33 10.44
N ASN A 197 6.77 3.49 9.80
CA ASN A 197 7.31 4.67 10.49
C ASN A 197 6.23 5.49 11.22
N ASP A 198 4.96 5.25 10.90
CA ASP A 198 3.76 5.83 11.47
C ASP A 198 3.02 4.83 12.37
N ALA A 199 1.98 5.30 13.07
CA ALA A 199 1.21 4.44 13.97
C ALA A 199 0.38 3.43 13.16
N VAL A 200 0.46 2.15 13.54
CA VAL A 200 -0.27 1.06 12.91
C VAL A 200 -1.55 0.74 13.69
N THR A 201 -2.68 0.64 12.99
CA THR A 201 -3.95 0.12 13.50
C THR A 201 -4.32 -1.16 12.77
N LEU A 202 -4.55 -2.23 13.51
CA LEU A 202 -5.06 -3.49 12.97
C LEU A 202 -6.59 -3.43 12.88
N GLY A 203 -7.14 -3.76 11.72
CA GLY A 203 -8.58 -3.92 11.48
C GLY A 203 -9.03 -5.37 11.34
N ALA A 204 -8.09 -6.31 11.37
CA ALA A 204 -8.32 -7.75 11.36
C ALA A 204 -7.15 -8.47 12.06
N ASP A 205 -7.33 -9.75 12.39
CA ASP A 205 -6.22 -10.61 12.81
C ASP A 205 -5.15 -10.61 11.71
N THR A 206 -3.94 -10.17 12.07
CA THR A 206 -2.91 -9.82 11.12
C THR A 206 -1.68 -10.71 11.25
N THR A 207 -1.23 -11.26 10.13
CA THR A 207 0.07 -11.92 10.00
C THR A 207 1.02 -11.03 9.22
N ILE A 208 2.18 -10.75 9.80
CA ILE A 208 3.29 -10.03 9.17
C ILE A 208 4.40 -11.04 8.90
N THR A 209 4.82 -11.20 7.64
CA THR A 209 5.91 -12.11 7.27
C THR A 209 7.00 -11.34 6.52
N GLY A 210 8.24 -11.37 6.99
CA GLY A 210 9.31 -10.58 6.39
C GLY A 210 10.70 -10.83 6.99
N VAL A 211 11.60 -9.88 6.76
CA VAL A 211 12.97 -9.88 7.29
C VAL A 211 13.27 -8.54 7.93
N ALA A 212 13.48 -8.49 9.24
CA ALA A 212 13.71 -7.26 10.01
C ALA A 212 12.48 -6.33 10.00
N ASN A 213 11.35 -6.84 10.48
CA ASN A 213 10.11 -6.09 10.60
C ASN A 213 10.24 -5.04 11.71
N THR A 214 10.03 -3.78 11.38
CA THR A 214 10.17 -2.65 12.29
C THR A 214 8.87 -1.86 12.38
N PHE A 215 8.32 -1.76 13.59
CA PHE A 215 7.26 -0.84 13.95
C PHE A 215 7.90 0.32 14.71
N ALA A 216 8.17 1.42 14.00
CA ALA A 216 8.83 2.59 14.58
C ALA A 216 7.90 3.41 15.48
N SER A 217 6.58 3.23 15.34
CA SER A 217 5.54 3.85 16.17
C SER A 217 4.62 2.79 16.80
N SER A 218 3.53 3.23 17.42
CA SER A 218 2.62 2.35 18.16
C SER A 218 1.87 1.38 17.25
N VAL A 219 1.57 0.18 17.76
CA VAL A 219 0.70 -0.80 17.09
C VAL A 219 -0.53 -1.02 17.97
N ASN A 220 -1.74 -0.80 17.47
CA ASN A 220 -2.99 -0.94 18.23
C ASN A 220 -4.07 -1.68 17.44
N GLY A 221 -5.14 -2.09 18.11
CA GLY A 221 -6.33 -2.70 17.49
C GLY A 221 -6.74 -3.98 18.21
N ALA A 222 -8.04 -4.24 18.36
CA ALA A 222 -8.56 -5.37 19.15
C ALA A 222 -8.43 -6.74 18.45
N PHE A 223 -7.31 -6.97 17.76
CA PHE A 223 -7.04 -8.11 16.89
C PHE A 223 -5.70 -8.76 17.23
N ALA A 224 -5.50 -9.98 16.73
CA ALA A 224 -4.26 -10.72 16.93
C ALA A 224 -3.17 -10.18 16.00
N LEU A 225 -1.94 -10.11 16.49
CA LEU A 225 -0.76 -9.89 15.66
C LEU A 225 0.14 -11.12 15.73
N THR A 226 0.40 -11.73 14.58
CA THR A 226 1.45 -12.75 14.40
C THR A 226 2.56 -12.16 13.56
N VAL A 227 3.80 -12.20 14.05
CA VAL A 227 4.98 -11.75 13.30
C VAL A 227 5.91 -12.93 13.04
N ASN A 228 6.10 -13.23 11.76
CA ASN A 228 7.05 -14.24 11.28
C ASN A 228 8.26 -13.50 10.70
N ASP A 229 9.35 -13.45 11.44
CA ASP A 229 10.54 -12.67 11.09
C ASP A 229 11.80 -13.54 11.17
N SER A 230 12.52 -13.60 10.04
CA SER A 230 13.79 -14.33 10.01
C SER A 230 14.98 -13.55 10.59
N ALA A 231 14.80 -12.26 10.91
CA ALA A 231 15.80 -11.38 11.54
C ALA A 231 15.25 -10.77 12.85
N THR A 232 15.35 -9.46 13.07
CA THR A 232 14.86 -8.84 14.32
C THR A 232 13.53 -8.13 14.11
N THR A 233 12.48 -8.60 14.78
CA THR A 233 11.24 -7.83 14.93
C THR A 233 11.46 -6.73 15.96
N THR A 234 11.27 -5.47 15.59
CA THR A 234 11.48 -4.31 16.46
C THR A 234 10.17 -3.58 16.72
N PHE A 235 9.76 -3.51 17.98
CA PHE A 235 8.69 -2.63 18.47
C PHE A 235 9.32 -1.43 19.19
N SER A 236 9.43 -0.30 18.50
CA SER A 236 10.09 0.91 19.00
C SER A 236 9.24 1.67 20.03
N VAL A 237 7.91 1.58 19.91
CA VAL A 237 6.93 2.26 20.77
C VAL A 237 5.93 1.24 21.31
N ALA A 238 5.03 1.67 22.21
CA ALA A 238 4.05 0.82 22.87
C ALA A 238 3.18 0.02 21.89
N VAL A 239 2.96 -1.26 22.23
CA VAL A 239 2.02 -2.16 21.55
C VAL A 239 0.76 -2.30 22.40
N GLY A 240 -0.40 -2.07 21.80
CA GLY A 240 -1.71 -2.13 22.45
C GLY A 240 -1.96 -1.02 23.48
N GLY A 241 -1.23 0.10 23.39
CA GLY A 241 -1.27 1.18 24.38
C GLY A 241 -2.61 1.92 24.43
N THR A 242 -3.25 2.14 23.27
CA THR A 242 -4.58 2.79 23.20
C THR A 242 -5.69 1.75 23.11
N THR A 243 -5.54 0.78 22.22
CA THR A 243 -6.43 -0.38 22.07
C THR A 243 -5.60 -1.64 22.14
N ALA A 244 -5.73 -2.38 23.24
CA ALA A 244 -4.99 -3.62 23.49
C ALA A 244 -5.22 -4.63 22.35
N LEU A 245 -4.15 -5.35 21.97
CA LEU A 245 -4.26 -6.42 20.99
C LEU A 245 -5.01 -7.60 21.57
N SER A 246 -5.64 -8.43 20.73
CA SER A 246 -6.24 -9.68 21.22
C SER A 246 -5.15 -10.68 21.64
N SER A 247 -4.05 -10.73 20.90
CA SER A 247 -2.84 -11.48 21.24
C SER A 247 -1.64 -10.96 20.45
N LEU A 248 -0.44 -11.29 20.91
CA LEU A 248 0.81 -11.07 20.18
C LEU A 248 1.59 -12.38 20.14
N THR A 249 1.96 -12.82 18.94
CA THR A 249 2.80 -14.00 18.72
C THR A 249 3.98 -13.66 17.81
N THR A 250 5.19 -14.05 18.20
CA THR A 250 6.37 -14.06 17.31
C THR A 250 6.77 -15.49 16.99
N ASP A 251 7.31 -15.73 15.80
CA ASP A 251 7.75 -17.06 15.38
C ASP A 251 9.05 -17.48 16.09
N SER A 252 9.59 -18.64 15.69
CA SER A 252 10.83 -19.16 16.29
C SER A 252 12.10 -18.70 15.58
N GLY A 253 11.98 -18.08 14.41
CA GLY A 253 13.09 -17.44 13.72
C GLY A 253 13.48 -16.14 14.41
N GLY A 254 14.70 -15.66 14.15
CA GLY A 254 15.04 -14.30 14.51
C GLY A 254 15.13 -13.99 16.02
N THR A 255 14.82 -12.74 16.34
CA THR A 255 14.75 -12.18 17.70
C THR A 255 13.67 -11.11 17.76
N THR A 256 13.15 -10.84 18.96
CA THR A 256 12.18 -9.77 19.20
C THR A 256 12.78 -8.71 20.11
N ALA A 257 12.73 -7.44 19.70
CA ALA A 257 13.14 -6.28 20.47
C ALA A 257 11.92 -5.45 20.88
N ILE A 258 11.67 -5.34 22.18
CA ILE A 258 10.60 -4.52 22.76
C ILE A 258 11.25 -3.30 23.40
N ASN A 259 11.24 -2.20 22.67
CA ASN A 259 11.85 -0.94 23.10
C ASN A 259 10.80 0.05 23.64
N GLY A 260 9.52 -0.15 23.30
CA GLY A 260 8.41 0.75 23.65
C GLY A 260 7.92 0.69 25.11
N GLY A 261 8.48 -0.18 25.95
CA GLY A 261 8.17 -0.26 27.39
C GLY A 261 6.76 -0.78 27.77
N LEU A 262 5.89 -1.05 26.80
CA LEU A 262 4.55 -1.59 27.03
C LEU A 262 4.14 -2.55 25.90
N VAL A 263 3.68 -3.73 26.31
CA VAL A 263 2.89 -4.64 25.45
C VAL A 263 1.61 -4.98 26.20
N SER A 264 0.48 -4.49 25.70
CA SER A 264 -0.85 -4.70 26.27
C SER A 264 -1.70 -5.56 25.34
N THR A 265 -2.15 -6.70 25.87
CA THR A 265 -3.03 -7.63 25.16
C THR A 265 -4.14 -8.13 26.08
N THR A 266 -5.30 -8.48 25.53
CA THR A 266 -6.40 -9.10 26.29
C THR A 266 -6.29 -10.62 26.39
N GLY A 267 -5.67 -11.26 25.39
CA GLY A 267 -5.36 -12.68 25.32
C GLY A 267 -3.85 -12.93 25.49
N ALA A 268 -3.30 -13.99 24.90
CA ALA A 268 -1.93 -14.44 25.18
C ALA A 268 -0.83 -13.59 24.51
N GLN A 269 0.34 -13.56 25.15
CA GLN A 269 1.60 -13.10 24.57
C GLN A 269 2.55 -14.29 24.44
N THR A 270 2.92 -14.64 23.21
CA THR A 270 3.77 -15.79 22.91
C THR A 270 5.00 -15.36 22.12
N TYR A 271 6.17 -15.41 22.75
CA TYR A 271 7.44 -15.15 22.07
C TYR A 271 8.18 -16.47 21.89
N ASN A 272 8.25 -16.95 20.65
CA ASN A 272 8.90 -18.24 20.34
C ASN A 272 10.40 -18.08 20.01
N ASP A 273 10.89 -16.85 19.93
CA ASP A 273 12.26 -16.42 19.70
C ASP A 273 12.88 -15.74 20.96
N ALA A 274 14.12 -15.28 20.84
CA ALA A 274 14.79 -14.57 21.94
C ALA A 274 14.28 -13.12 22.03
N VAL A 275 13.90 -12.70 23.25
CA VAL A 275 13.38 -11.35 23.50
C VAL A 275 14.44 -10.46 24.16
N THR A 276 14.61 -9.25 23.63
CA THR A 276 15.38 -8.16 24.24
C THR A 276 14.43 -7.04 24.67
N LEU A 277 14.69 -6.47 25.85
CA LEU A 277 13.88 -5.38 26.41
C LEU A 277 14.76 -4.12 26.50
N GLY A 278 14.47 -3.10 25.69
CA GLY A 278 15.26 -1.87 25.63
C GLY A 278 14.89 -0.84 26.70
N ALA A 279 13.63 -0.85 27.14
CA ALA A 279 13.11 -0.01 28.23
C ALA A 279 12.55 -0.88 29.36
N ALA A 280 12.30 -0.28 30.53
CA ALA A 280 11.58 -0.94 31.62
C ALA A 280 10.18 -1.35 31.12
N THR A 281 10.05 -2.61 30.71
CA THR A 281 8.87 -3.09 30.01
C THR A 281 7.83 -3.56 31.02
N THR A 282 6.65 -2.95 30.97
CA THR A 282 5.49 -3.36 31.76
C THR A 282 4.61 -4.29 30.93
N VAL A 283 4.29 -5.44 31.51
CA VAL A 283 3.30 -6.38 30.95
C VAL A 283 2.13 -6.42 31.93
N PRO A 284 0.90 -6.03 31.52
CA PRO A 284 -0.23 -5.96 32.44
C PRO A 284 -0.57 -7.34 33.05
N PRO A 285 -1.01 -7.39 34.32
CA PRO A 285 -1.07 -8.63 35.13
C PRO A 285 -2.13 -9.65 34.70
N ARG A 286 -2.88 -9.41 33.61
CA ARG A 286 -4.04 -10.23 33.20
C ARG A 286 -3.80 -11.12 31.99
N CYS A 287 -2.62 -11.09 31.40
CA CYS A 287 -2.29 -11.84 30.19
C CYS A 287 -1.30 -12.99 30.49
N PRO A 288 -1.54 -14.23 30.04
CA PRO A 288 -0.53 -15.29 30.09
C PRO A 288 0.62 -14.99 29.13
N VAL A 289 1.85 -14.95 29.66
CA VAL A 289 3.07 -14.75 28.89
C VAL A 289 3.83 -16.08 28.77
N SER A 290 4.15 -16.48 27.54
CA SER A 290 5.02 -17.63 27.25
C SER A 290 6.31 -17.16 26.60
N LEU A 291 7.44 -17.45 27.25
CA LEU A 291 8.79 -17.18 26.71
C LEU A 291 9.50 -18.50 26.41
N ARG A 292 10.20 -18.57 25.27
CA ARG A 292 11.14 -19.66 24.99
C ARG A 292 12.51 -19.29 25.55
N THR A 293 13.04 -20.11 26.44
CA THR A 293 14.42 -19.93 26.95
C THR A 293 15.44 -20.38 25.92
N ALA A 294 16.67 -19.87 25.98
CA ALA A 294 17.79 -20.29 25.13
C ALA A 294 18.04 -21.83 25.13
N ALA A 295 17.58 -22.54 26.16
CA ALA A 295 17.66 -24.01 26.27
C ALA A 295 16.43 -24.76 25.71
N GLY A 296 15.54 -24.09 24.97
CA GLY A 296 14.38 -24.69 24.28
C GLY A 296 13.19 -25.07 25.18
N ARG A 297 13.25 -24.82 26.50
CA ARG A 297 12.11 -25.04 27.40
C ARG A 297 11.19 -23.81 27.42
N ARG A 298 9.88 -24.03 27.22
CA ARG A 298 8.82 -23.02 27.42
C ARG A 298 8.67 -22.76 28.92
N ARG A 299 8.72 -21.50 29.34
CA ARG A 299 8.29 -21.08 30.68
C ARG A 299 7.04 -20.23 30.51
N SER A 300 5.92 -20.68 31.08
CA SER A 300 4.75 -19.85 31.29
C SER A 300 4.96 -19.08 32.59
N MET A 301 4.87 -17.76 32.52
CA MET A 301 4.71 -16.94 33.72
C MET A 301 3.23 -16.62 33.85
N ALA A 302 2.59 -17.14 34.91
CA ALA A 302 1.31 -16.62 35.36
C ALA A 302 1.58 -15.20 35.91
N GLY A 303 0.72 -14.24 35.55
CA GLY A 303 0.85 -12.84 35.97
C GLY A 303 1.07 -12.69 37.48
N TRP A 304 1.93 -11.74 37.85
CA TRP A 304 2.12 -11.32 39.23
C TRP A 304 0.93 -10.49 39.71
#